data_AF-A0A011NRT0-F1
#
_entry.id   AF-A0A011NRT0-F1
#
_cell.length_a   1.000
_cell.length_b   1.000
_cell.length_c   1.000
_cell.angle_alpha   90.00
_cell.angle_beta   90.00
_cell.angle_gamma   90.00
#
_symmetry.space_group_name_H-M   'P 1'
#
loop_
_entity.id
_entity.type
_entity.pdbx_description
1 polymer ?
#
loop_
_entity_poly.entity_id
_entity_poly.type
_entity_poly.pdbx_seq_one_letter_code
_entity_poly.pdbx_strand_id
1 'polypeptide(L)'
;MVPHLKTALDGPLLEIERRFLDLMPEIERWFRAQWQEHTPPFYGSVDLRNAGFKLAPVDMNLFPGGFNNLDATFLPLCVQAAMTAVDRICPDARRLLLIPENHTRNLFYLQNVAQIAKFLRLTGLEVRLGSLLPGIERPTPVELADGTTLLLEPLQRNGSRLGLGGFEPCAILLNNDLSAGIPEVLRDLDEQFVLPPLHAGWALRRKSNHFAAYDTVASDFARLTGIDAWRINPYFSVCSSVNFHQRQGEECLAANVDAVLELIREKYRQYEIEETPYVVVKADAGTYGMGVMTVKDAAQVTGLSRRQRNKMSVIKEGLAVSQVIIQEGVHSFERVGSGSEEGVAEPVVYMIDRFVVGGFYRVHSGRGPDENLNAPGMHFQPLAFATSCSLPDHCQNPDAAPNRFYAYGVVARLAQLAASVELERTAPVKEPLPCA
;
A
#
# COMPACT_ATOMS: atom_id res chain seq x y z
N MET A 1 2.62 -12.82 -24.80
CA MET A 1 3.64 -11.86 -25.24
C MET A 1 3.92 -10.98 -24.05
N VAL A 2 5.11 -11.07 -23.45
CA VAL A 2 5.48 -10.35 -22.22
C VAL A 2 5.66 -8.87 -22.58
N PRO A 3 5.26 -7.89 -21.73
CA PRO A 3 5.56 -6.49 -21.99
C PRO A 3 7.06 -6.33 -22.19
N HIS A 4 7.48 -5.91 -23.37
CA HIS A 4 8.81 -5.35 -23.52
C HIS A 4 8.77 -4.00 -22.83
N LEU A 5 9.42 -3.89 -21.68
CA LEU A 5 9.73 -2.58 -21.17
C LEU A 5 10.64 -1.92 -22.19
N LYS A 6 10.17 -0.84 -22.78
CA LYS A 6 11.05 0.12 -23.42
C LYS A 6 11.73 0.94 -22.32
N THR A 7 12.52 0.28 -21.49
CA THR A 7 13.51 0.95 -20.66
C THR A 7 14.83 0.78 -21.39
N ALA A 8 15.12 1.69 -22.32
CA ALA A 8 16.50 1.93 -22.73
C ALA A 8 17.15 2.73 -21.59
N LEU A 9 17.41 2.07 -20.46
CA LEU A 9 18.00 2.67 -19.28
C LEU A 9 19.33 1.96 -19.04
N ASP A 10 20.42 2.49 -19.61
CA ASP A 10 21.80 2.08 -19.30
C ASP A 10 22.29 2.66 -17.94
N GLY A 11 21.34 2.90 -17.01
CA GLY A 11 21.49 3.76 -15.83
C GLY A 11 21.40 3.05 -14.47
N PRO A 12 21.25 3.82 -13.37
CA PRO A 12 21.52 3.38 -12.00
C PRO A 12 20.63 2.25 -11.42
N LEU A 13 19.50 1.92 -12.05
CA LEU A 13 18.65 0.78 -11.66
C LEU A 13 19.38 -0.55 -11.87
N LEU A 14 20.12 -0.70 -12.98
CA LEU A 14 20.95 -1.89 -13.23
C LEU A 14 21.94 -2.11 -12.07
N GLU A 15 22.43 -1.03 -11.45
CA GLU A 15 23.31 -1.13 -10.27
C GLU A 15 22.55 -1.67 -9.05
N ILE A 16 21.35 -1.16 -8.76
CA ILE A 16 20.53 -1.63 -7.62
C ILE A 16 20.16 -3.11 -7.82
N GLU A 17 19.65 -3.46 -9.01
CA GLU A 17 19.26 -4.83 -9.35
C GLU A 17 20.47 -5.76 -9.24
N ARG A 18 21.61 -5.38 -9.83
CA ARG A 18 22.85 -6.14 -9.72
C ARG A 18 23.28 -6.31 -8.27
N ARG A 19 23.24 -5.24 -7.45
CA ARG A 19 23.58 -5.32 -6.03
C ARG A 19 22.65 -6.25 -5.27
N PHE A 20 21.34 -6.21 -5.55
CA PHE A 20 20.38 -7.11 -4.92
C PHE A 20 20.60 -8.56 -5.33
N LEU A 21 20.94 -8.82 -6.59
CA LEU A 21 21.31 -10.15 -7.05
C LEU A 21 22.60 -10.64 -6.38
N ASP A 22 23.66 -9.84 -6.41
CA ASP A 22 24.97 -10.20 -5.84
C ASP A 22 24.88 -10.48 -4.33
N LEU A 23 23.93 -9.85 -3.63
CA LEU A 23 23.72 -9.96 -2.18
C LEU A 23 22.44 -10.73 -1.81
N MET A 24 21.86 -11.51 -2.72
CA MET A 24 20.59 -12.20 -2.48
C MET A 24 20.60 -13.02 -1.18
N PRO A 25 21.62 -13.87 -0.89
CA PRO A 25 21.66 -14.63 0.36
C PRO A 25 21.66 -13.75 1.63
N GLU A 26 22.41 -12.66 1.61
CA GLU A 26 22.53 -11.68 2.70
C GLU A 26 21.21 -10.95 2.93
N ILE A 27 20.57 -10.49 1.85
CA ILE A 27 19.27 -9.81 1.86
C ILE A 27 18.20 -10.74 2.45
N GLU A 28 18.11 -11.97 1.95
CA GLU A 28 17.11 -12.92 2.45
C GLU A 28 17.36 -13.33 3.90
N ARG A 29 18.64 -13.43 4.32
CA ARG A 29 18.98 -13.65 5.74
C ARG A 29 18.59 -12.46 6.62
N TRP A 30 18.85 -11.25 6.16
CA TRP A 30 18.49 -10.03 6.88
C TRP A 30 16.98 -9.92 7.06
N PHE A 31 16.19 -10.14 6.00
CA PHE A 31 14.73 -10.18 6.11
C PHE A 31 14.26 -11.24 7.10
N ARG A 32 14.80 -12.47 7.05
CA ARG A 32 14.43 -13.52 8.03
C ARG A 32 14.65 -13.06 9.47
N ALA A 33 15.77 -12.38 9.76
CA ALA A 33 16.05 -11.83 11.08
C ALA A 33 15.05 -10.73 11.46
N GLN A 34 14.78 -9.78 10.55
CA GLN A 34 13.79 -8.71 10.78
C GLN A 34 12.39 -9.27 11.07
N TRP A 35 11.97 -10.34 10.40
CA TRP A 35 10.70 -11.02 10.67
C TRP A 35 10.69 -11.90 11.93
N GLN A 36 11.82 -12.07 12.64
CA GLN A 36 11.81 -12.60 14.01
C GLN A 36 11.56 -11.49 15.03
N GLU A 37 11.95 -10.26 14.72
CA GLU A 37 11.82 -9.10 15.61
C GLU A 37 10.47 -8.40 15.44
N HIS A 38 9.99 -8.30 14.20
CA HIS A 38 8.79 -7.55 13.83
C HIS A 38 7.70 -8.46 13.30
N THR A 39 6.46 -8.19 13.71
CA THR A 39 5.29 -8.96 13.22
C THR A 39 4.76 -8.36 11.92
N PRO A 40 4.83 -9.07 10.78
CA PRO A 40 4.27 -8.57 9.54
C PRO A 40 2.74 -8.42 9.61
N PRO A 41 2.18 -7.43 8.90
CA PRO A 41 0.74 -7.34 8.68
C PRO A 41 0.18 -8.60 8.03
N PHE A 42 -1.11 -8.89 8.26
CA PHE A 42 -1.79 -10.01 7.63
C PHE A 42 -1.65 -9.97 6.09
N TYR A 43 -1.84 -8.79 5.51
CA TYR A 43 -1.60 -8.52 4.11
C TYR A 43 -1.22 -7.05 3.88
N GLY A 44 -0.82 -6.73 2.66
CA GLY A 44 -0.54 -5.38 2.24
C GLY A 44 -0.32 -5.28 0.74
N SER A 45 -0.46 -4.08 0.19
CA SER A 45 0.01 -3.77 -1.16
C SER A 45 0.87 -2.53 -1.16
N VAL A 46 1.92 -2.54 -1.97
CA VAL A 46 2.86 -1.43 -2.13
C VAL A 46 2.83 -0.97 -3.58
N ASP A 47 2.52 0.30 -3.80
CA ASP A 47 2.68 0.95 -5.09
C ASP A 47 4.14 1.41 -5.18
N LEU A 48 4.87 0.93 -6.18
CA LEU A 48 6.26 1.29 -6.44
C LEU A 48 6.35 2.18 -7.67
N ARG A 49 7.39 3.00 -7.76
CA ARG A 49 7.78 3.66 -9.00
C ARG A 49 9.22 3.37 -9.36
N ASN A 50 9.43 3.13 -10.64
CA ASN A 50 10.73 2.90 -11.22
C ASN A 50 11.07 4.07 -12.16
N ALA A 51 12.00 4.91 -11.70
CA ALA A 51 12.52 6.05 -12.43
C ALA A 51 13.81 5.73 -13.19
N GLY A 52 14.29 4.48 -13.19
CA GLY A 52 15.58 4.11 -13.77
C GLY A 52 16.82 4.57 -12.98
N PHE A 53 16.73 5.64 -12.19
CA PHE A 53 17.76 6.05 -11.23
C PHE A 53 17.34 5.81 -9.77
N LYS A 54 16.06 5.50 -9.53
CA LYS A 54 15.45 5.29 -8.22
C LYS A 54 14.31 4.28 -8.32
N LEU A 55 14.26 3.35 -7.38
CA LEU A 55 13.18 2.37 -7.22
C LEU A 55 12.63 2.48 -5.80
N ALA A 56 11.47 3.10 -5.64
CA ALA A 56 10.98 3.47 -4.32
C ALA A 56 9.47 3.23 -4.15
N PRO A 57 9.02 2.92 -2.92
CA PRO A 57 7.60 2.86 -2.60
C PRO A 57 7.01 4.26 -2.51
N VAL A 58 5.84 4.44 -3.13
CA VAL A 58 5.10 5.70 -3.15
C VAL A 58 3.79 5.65 -2.36
N ASP A 59 3.27 4.45 -2.10
CA ASP A 59 2.15 4.19 -1.21
C ASP A 59 2.24 2.79 -0.58
N MET A 60 1.79 2.67 0.67
CA MET A 60 1.69 1.41 1.40
C MET A 60 0.27 1.29 1.99
N ASN A 61 -0.48 0.33 1.47
CA ASN A 61 -1.87 0.09 1.83
C ASN A 61 -2.01 -1.22 2.62
N LEU A 62 -2.50 -1.09 3.86
CA LEU A 62 -2.79 -2.22 4.76
C LEU A 62 -4.19 -2.81 4.53
N PHE A 63 -4.98 -2.26 3.60
CA PHE A 63 -6.31 -2.72 3.21
C PHE A 63 -6.37 -2.89 1.68
N PRO A 64 -5.52 -3.76 1.09
CA PRO A 64 -5.45 -3.94 -0.36
C PRO A 64 -6.81 -4.32 -0.97
N GLY A 65 -7.22 -3.57 -2.01
CA GLY A 65 -8.55 -3.67 -2.61
C GLY A 65 -8.57 -4.23 -4.03
N GLY A 66 -7.50 -4.91 -4.48
CA GLY A 66 -7.32 -5.37 -5.85
C GLY A 66 -6.81 -6.81 -6.00
N PHE A 67 -7.11 -7.72 -5.07
CA PHE A 67 -6.71 -9.13 -5.20
C PHE A 67 -7.27 -9.80 -6.46
N ASN A 68 -8.40 -9.32 -7.00
CA ASN A 68 -8.98 -9.79 -8.26
C ASN A 68 -8.13 -9.47 -9.49
N ASN A 69 -7.17 -8.54 -9.38
CA ASN A 69 -6.25 -8.18 -10.46
C ASN A 69 -4.99 -9.06 -10.49
N LEU A 70 -4.77 -9.90 -9.46
CA LEU A 70 -3.68 -10.86 -9.45
C LEU A 70 -3.93 -11.94 -10.49
N ASP A 71 -2.85 -12.43 -11.11
CA ASP A 71 -2.95 -13.58 -12.01
C ASP A 71 -3.44 -14.82 -11.25
N ALA A 72 -4.40 -15.54 -11.82
CA ALA A 72 -5.03 -16.69 -11.18
C ALA A 72 -4.04 -17.82 -10.84
N THR A 73 -2.90 -17.90 -11.54
CA THR A 73 -1.83 -18.86 -11.27
C THR A 73 -1.16 -18.64 -9.90
N PHE A 74 -1.27 -17.46 -9.31
CA PHE A 74 -0.76 -17.16 -7.96
C PHE A 74 -1.69 -17.59 -6.83
N LEU A 75 -2.90 -18.09 -7.11
CA LEU A 75 -3.83 -18.50 -6.06
C LEU A 75 -3.22 -19.50 -5.05
N PRO A 76 -2.50 -20.57 -5.46
CA PRO A 76 -1.86 -21.48 -4.52
C PRO A 76 -0.86 -20.78 -3.58
N LEU A 77 -0.11 -19.80 -4.10
CA LEU A 77 0.83 -19.01 -3.30
C LEU A 77 0.10 -18.11 -2.30
N CYS A 78 -1.00 -17.48 -2.71
CA CYS A 78 -1.85 -16.69 -1.81
C CYS A 78 -2.39 -17.56 -0.66
N VAL A 79 -2.86 -18.78 -0.96
CA VAL A 79 -3.36 -19.73 0.05
C VAL A 79 -2.25 -20.11 1.02
N GLN A 80 -1.07 -20.50 0.54
CA GLN A 80 0.05 -20.90 1.41
C GLN A 80 0.55 -19.76 2.30
N ALA A 81 0.63 -18.53 1.76
CA ALA A 81 1.00 -17.35 2.54
C ALA A 81 -0.07 -17.03 3.60
N ALA A 82 -1.36 -17.14 3.26
CA ALA A 82 -2.45 -16.94 4.19
C ALA A 82 -2.47 -17.99 5.31
N MET A 83 -2.17 -19.26 5.01
CA MET A 83 -2.00 -20.31 6.04
C MET A 83 -0.92 -19.90 7.05
N THR A 84 0.23 -19.40 6.58
CA THR A 84 1.31 -18.96 7.47
C THR A 84 0.89 -17.78 8.36
N ALA A 85 0.09 -16.84 7.83
CA ALA A 85 -0.47 -15.73 8.60
C ALA A 85 -1.44 -16.24 9.68
N VAL A 86 -2.35 -17.14 9.31
CA VAL A 86 -3.36 -17.72 10.21
C VAL A 86 -2.68 -18.53 11.33
N ASP A 87 -1.74 -19.40 11.00
CA ASP A 87 -1.01 -20.23 11.97
C ASP A 87 -0.29 -19.38 13.03
N ARG A 88 0.24 -18.21 12.63
CA ARG A 88 0.91 -17.29 13.56
C ARG A 88 -0.07 -16.55 14.46
N ILE A 89 -1.19 -16.09 13.91
CA ILE A 89 -2.11 -15.20 14.63
C ILE A 89 -3.07 -15.99 15.50
N CYS A 90 -3.67 -17.04 14.93
CA CYS A 90 -4.65 -17.86 15.62
C CYS A 90 -4.62 -19.29 15.03
N PRO A 91 -3.72 -20.16 15.53
CA PRO A 91 -3.55 -21.52 14.99
C PRO A 91 -4.79 -22.40 15.17
N ASP A 92 -5.62 -22.10 16.19
CA ASP A 92 -6.89 -22.79 16.44
C ASP A 92 -8.08 -22.14 15.73
N ALA A 93 -7.85 -21.14 14.87
CA ALA A 93 -8.93 -20.46 14.16
C ALA A 93 -9.72 -21.44 13.29
N ARG A 94 -11.02 -21.54 13.55
CA ARG A 94 -11.97 -22.27 12.70
C ARG A 94 -12.80 -21.33 11.84
N ARG A 95 -12.99 -20.10 12.33
CA ARG A 95 -13.95 -19.12 11.82
C ARG A 95 -13.29 -17.76 11.70
N LEU A 96 -13.42 -17.15 10.53
CA LEU A 96 -12.91 -15.81 10.25
C LEU A 96 -14.02 -14.92 9.68
N LEU A 97 -14.17 -13.74 10.26
CA LEU A 97 -15.11 -12.73 9.79
C LEU A 97 -14.37 -11.74 8.90
N LEU A 98 -14.80 -11.63 7.64
CA LEU A 98 -14.29 -10.62 6.71
C LEU A 98 -15.22 -9.41 6.70
N ILE A 99 -14.69 -8.22 6.98
CA ILE A 99 -15.45 -6.96 6.96
C ILE A 99 -14.97 -6.12 5.77
N PRO A 100 -15.74 -6.02 4.67
CA PRO A 100 -15.38 -5.21 3.51
C PRO A 100 -15.70 -3.71 3.72
N GLU A 101 -15.21 -2.88 2.80
CA GLU A 101 -15.66 -1.50 2.61
C GLU A 101 -17.18 -1.42 2.39
N ASN A 102 -17.72 -0.23 2.62
CA ASN A 102 -19.14 0.06 2.44
C ASN A 102 -19.57 0.19 0.95
N HIS A 103 -18.71 -0.22 0.01
CA HIS A 103 -18.95 -0.10 -1.44
C HIS A 103 -19.71 -1.31 -2.01
N THR A 104 -21.04 -1.22 -2.12
CA THR A 104 -21.87 -2.27 -2.73
C THR A 104 -22.10 -2.10 -4.24
N ARG A 105 -21.72 -0.95 -4.82
CA ARG A 105 -21.91 -0.65 -6.25
C ARG A 105 -20.67 -0.82 -7.09
N ASN A 106 -19.49 -0.92 -6.47
CA ASN A 106 -18.23 -1.13 -7.18
C ASN A 106 -18.01 -2.63 -7.39
N LEU A 107 -18.40 -3.15 -8.55
CA LEU A 107 -18.30 -4.57 -8.88
C LEU A 107 -16.85 -5.09 -8.81
N PHE A 108 -15.87 -4.29 -9.22
CA PHE A 108 -14.45 -4.69 -9.13
C PHE A 108 -14.00 -4.87 -7.69
N TYR A 109 -14.44 -3.98 -6.79
CA TYR A 109 -14.14 -4.13 -5.37
C TYR A 109 -14.81 -5.38 -4.78
N LEU A 110 -16.04 -5.68 -5.17
CA LEU A 110 -16.70 -6.91 -4.73
C LEU A 110 -16.01 -8.18 -5.28
N GLN A 111 -15.47 -8.16 -6.50
CA GLN A 111 -14.62 -9.23 -7.01
C GLN A 111 -13.34 -9.40 -6.17
N ASN A 112 -12.73 -8.29 -5.71
CA ASN A 112 -11.63 -8.34 -4.75
C ASN A 112 -12.05 -9.05 -3.44
N VAL A 113 -13.20 -8.68 -2.87
CA VAL A 113 -13.72 -9.31 -1.64
C VAL A 113 -13.97 -10.81 -1.85
N ALA A 114 -14.54 -11.19 -3.00
CA ALA A 114 -14.74 -12.59 -3.37
C ALA A 114 -13.41 -13.35 -3.48
N GLN A 115 -12.39 -12.73 -4.06
CA GLN A 115 -11.06 -13.33 -4.16
C GLN A 115 -10.39 -13.51 -2.80
N ILE A 116 -10.54 -12.54 -1.88
CA ILE A 116 -10.08 -12.66 -0.49
C ILE A 116 -10.79 -13.83 0.21
N ALA A 117 -12.11 -13.85 0.18
CA ALA A 117 -12.89 -14.92 0.79
C ALA A 117 -12.53 -16.30 0.20
N LYS A 118 -12.26 -16.37 -1.11
CA LYS A 118 -11.87 -17.60 -1.80
C LYS A 118 -10.57 -18.17 -1.26
N PHE A 119 -9.47 -17.40 -1.23
CA PHE A 119 -8.19 -17.95 -0.77
C PHE A 119 -8.21 -18.24 0.74
N LEU A 120 -8.95 -17.46 1.55
CA LEU A 120 -9.09 -17.73 2.98
C LEU A 120 -9.88 -19.01 3.27
N ARG A 121 -10.94 -19.30 2.52
CA ARG A 121 -11.66 -20.59 2.66
C ARG A 121 -10.78 -21.78 2.32
N LEU A 122 -9.89 -21.62 1.34
CA LEU A 122 -8.94 -22.65 0.95
C LEU A 122 -7.85 -22.92 2.00
N THR A 123 -7.71 -22.09 3.04
CA THR A 123 -6.86 -22.40 4.20
C THR A 123 -7.55 -23.31 5.22
N GLY A 124 -8.80 -23.71 4.99
CA GLY A 124 -9.59 -24.53 5.90
C GLY A 124 -10.48 -23.74 6.87
N LEU A 125 -10.54 -22.41 6.74
CA LEU A 125 -11.39 -21.55 7.56
C LEU A 125 -12.83 -21.48 7.03
N GLU A 126 -13.81 -21.46 7.94
CA GLU A 126 -15.14 -20.99 7.62
C GLU A 126 -15.12 -19.45 7.58
N VAL A 127 -15.31 -18.88 6.38
CA VAL A 127 -15.24 -17.43 6.15
C VAL A 127 -16.62 -16.88 5.78
N ARG A 128 -17.12 -15.95 6.59
CA ARG A 128 -18.37 -15.21 6.37
C ARG A 128 -18.13 -13.70 6.35
N LEU A 129 -19.03 -12.95 5.71
CA LEU A 129 -18.85 -11.53 5.46
C LEU A 129 -19.81 -10.71 6.33
N GLY A 130 -19.25 -9.84 7.17
CA GLY A 130 -20.01 -8.92 8.00
C GLY A 130 -20.03 -7.52 7.41
N SER A 131 -21.21 -6.92 7.28
CA SER A 131 -21.35 -5.58 6.72
C SER A 131 -21.46 -4.50 7.80
N LEU A 132 -20.74 -3.40 7.61
CA LEU A 132 -20.91 -2.16 8.39
C LEU A 132 -21.99 -1.23 7.82
N LEU A 133 -22.67 -1.63 6.74
CA LEU A 133 -23.72 -0.82 6.12
C LEU A 133 -24.99 -0.83 6.97
N PRO A 134 -25.51 0.35 7.39
CA PRO A 134 -26.73 0.42 8.20
C PRO A 134 -27.97 -0.22 7.57
N GLY A 135 -28.03 -0.30 6.22
CA GLY A 135 -29.18 -0.87 5.50
C GLY A 135 -29.16 -2.39 5.34
N ILE A 136 -28.13 -3.10 5.82
CA ILE A 136 -28.05 -4.56 5.76
C ILE A 136 -28.55 -5.11 7.09
N GLU A 137 -29.86 -5.30 7.22
CA GLU A 137 -30.52 -5.82 8.43
C GLU A 137 -30.71 -7.36 8.42
N ARG A 138 -30.52 -7.98 7.26
CA ARG A 138 -30.65 -9.42 7.04
C ARG A 138 -29.59 -9.90 6.03
N PRO A 139 -29.26 -11.20 6.01
CA PRO A 139 -28.37 -11.77 5.00
C PRO A 139 -28.84 -11.37 3.60
N THR A 140 -27.99 -10.63 2.89
CA THR A 140 -28.32 -9.98 1.62
C THR A 140 -27.36 -10.49 0.55
N PRO A 141 -27.86 -11.25 -0.44
CA PRO A 141 -27.04 -11.70 -1.55
C PRO A 141 -26.70 -10.53 -2.48
N VAL A 142 -25.47 -10.53 -2.99
CA VAL A 142 -24.97 -9.58 -3.99
C VAL A 142 -24.34 -10.39 -5.12
N GLU A 143 -24.94 -10.31 -6.30
CA GLU A 143 -24.46 -11.00 -7.50
C GLU A 143 -23.28 -10.25 -8.13
N LEU A 144 -22.27 -11.00 -8.55
CA LEU A 144 -21.10 -10.49 -9.26
C LEU A 144 -21.20 -10.79 -10.75
N ALA A 145 -20.43 -10.05 -11.55
CA ALA A 145 -20.44 -10.17 -13.02
C ALA A 145 -19.97 -11.55 -13.53
N ASP A 146 -19.23 -12.30 -12.72
CA ASP A 146 -18.76 -13.66 -13.03
C ASP A 146 -19.77 -14.76 -12.63
N GLY A 147 -20.96 -14.38 -12.15
CA GLY A 147 -22.00 -15.30 -11.71
C GLY A 147 -21.85 -15.80 -10.27
N THR A 148 -20.80 -15.39 -9.54
CA THR A 148 -20.68 -15.70 -8.12
C THR A 148 -21.57 -14.79 -7.27
N THR A 149 -21.95 -15.24 -6.08
CA THR A 149 -22.76 -14.46 -5.14
C THR A 149 -22.02 -14.30 -3.82
N LEU A 150 -21.91 -13.05 -3.34
CA LEU A 150 -21.48 -12.75 -1.98
C LEU A 150 -22.71 -12.63 -1.08
N LEU A 151 -22.63 -13.18 0.12
CA LEU A 151 -23.66 -13.01 1.14
C LEU A 151 -23.14 -12.01 2.18
N LEU A 152 -23.69 -10.80 2.17
CA LEU A 152 -23.39 -9.77 3.18
C LEU A 152 -24.36 -9.89 4.34
N GLU A 153 -23.83 -9.93 5.56
CA GLU A 153 -24.64 -10.21 6.74
C GLU A 153 -24.53 -9.11 7.79
N PRO A 154 -25.61 -8.82 8.53
CA PRO A 154 -25.57 -7.85 9.63
C PRO A 154 -24.60 -8.32 10.72
N LEU A 155 -23.72 -7.42 11.14
CA LEU A 155 -22.87 -7.63 12.29
C LEU A 155 -23.71 -7.73 13.58
N GLN A 156 -23.38 -8.71 14.42
CA GLN A 156 -24.02 -8.92 15.72
C GLN A 156 -22.96 -8.84 16.81
N ARG A 157 -23.13 -7.88 17.72
CA ARG A 157 -22.24 -7.73 18.88
C ARG A 157 -22.92 -8.26 20.13
N ASN A 158 -22.27 -9.22 20.78
CA ASN A 158 -22.68 -9.81 22.04
C ASN A 158 -21.61 -9.51 23.10
N GLY A 159 -21.84 -8.46 23.90
CA GLY A 159 -20.83 -7.98 24.85
C GLY A 159 -19.56 -7.49 24.14
N SER A 160 -18.40 -8.05 24.49
CA SER A 160 -17.10 -7.78 23.88
C SER A 160 -16.75 -8.70 22.71
N ARG A 161 -17.72 -9.42 22.14
CA ARG A 161 -17.49 -10.26 20.96
C ARG A 161 -18.36 -9.82 19.78
N LEU A 162 -17.77 -9.83 18.59
CA LEU A 162 -18.40 -9.53 17.33
C LEU A 162 -18.52 -10.79 16.47
N GLY A 163 -19.71 -11.02 15.90
CA GLY A 163 -19.98 -12.16 15.03
C GLY A 163 -21.15 -11.88 14.09
N LEU A 164 -21.76 -12.95 13.62
CA LEU A 164 -22.98 -12.96 12.81
C LEU A 164 -23.98 -13.94 13.44
N GLY A 165 -25.17 -14.08 12.84
CA GLY A 165 -26.15 -15.07 13.26
C GLY A 165 -25.56 -16.49 13.31
N GLY A 166 -25.39 -17.02 14.53
CA GLY A 166 -24.83 -18.35 14.80
C GLY A 166 -23.34 -18.52 14.48
N PHE A 167 -22.60 -17.43 14.29
CA PHE A 167 -21.19 -17.47 13.87
C PHE A 167 -20.34 -16.55 14.73
N GLU A 168 -19.44 -17.17 15.50
CA GLU A 168 -18.49 -16.47 16.36
C GLU A 168 -17.07 -16.72 15.83
N PRO A 169 -16.44 -15.71 15.21
CA PRO A 169 -15.09 -15.81 14.66
C PRO A 169 -14.02 -15.71 15.77
N CYS A 170 -12.87 -16.31 15.51
CA CYS A 170 -11.65 -16.12 16.32
C CYS A 170 -10.87 -14.89 15.85
N ALA A 171 -10.95 -14.57 14.56
CA ALA A 171 -10.28 -13.43 13.94
C ALA A 171 -11.24 -12.67 13.01
N ILE A 172 -11.04 -11.37 12.96
CA ILE A 172 -11.79 -10.42 12.15
C ILE A 172 -10.79 -9.76 11.21
N LEU A 173 -10.90 -10.04 9.92
CA LEU A 173 -10.10 -9.41 8.88
C LEU A 173 -10.85 -8.21 8.32
N LEU A 174 -10.26 -7.02 8.46
CA LEU A 174 -10.75 -5.78 7.91
C LEU A 174 -10.19 -5.61 6.50
N ASN A 175 -11.07 -5.58 5.49
CA ASN A 175 -10.77 -5.00 4.17
C ASN A 175 -11.45 -3.64 3.99
N ASN A 176 -11.74 -2.99 5.12
CA ASN A 176 -12.26 -1.63 5.25
C ASN A 176 -11.20 -0.78 5.96
N ASP A 177 -10.80 0.33 5.35
CA ASP A 177 -9.70 1.16 5.83
C ASP A 177 -10.05 2.05 7.04
N LEU A 178 -11.32 2.03 7.48
CA LEU A 178 -11.86 2.82 8.58
C LEU A 178 -11.65 4.33 8.41
N SER A 179 -11.58 4.83 7.17
CA SER A 179 -11.42 6.27 6.90
C SER A 179 -12.56 7.12 7.44
N ALA A 180 -13.76 6.54 7.59
CA ALA A 180 -14.93 7.20 8.17
C ALA A 180 -14.87 7.34 9.70
N GLY A 181 -13.82 6.82 10.34
CA GLY A 181 -13.75 6.62 11.79
C GLY A 181 -13.90 5.15 12.16
N ILE A 182 -13.46 4.81 13.38
CA ILE A 182 -13.60 3.45 13.93
C ILE A 182 -15.03 3.27 14.46
N PRO A 183 -15.85 2.39 13.85
CA PRO A 183 -17.20 2.08 14.29
C PRO A 183 -17.23 1.54 15.72
N GLU A 184 -18.26 1.90 16.49
CA GLU A 184 -18.41 1.46 17.87
C GLU A 184 -18.41 -0.07 18.00
N VAL A 185 -19.03 -0.77 17.04
CA VAL A 185 -19.11 -2.24 17.02
C VAL A 185 -17.76 -2.94 17.01
N LEU A 186 -16.68 -2.26 16.58
CA LEU A 186 -15.32 -2.79 16.51
C LEU A 186 -14.46 -2.46 17.73
N ARG A 187 -14.91 -1.59 18.64
CA ARG A 187 -14.14 -1.17 19.82
C ARG A 187 -14.25 -2.20 20.94
N ASP A 188 -13.23 -2.30 21.79
CA ASP A 188 -13.27 -3.10 23.02
C ASP A 188 -13.75 -4.55 22.78
N LEU A 189 -13.19 -5.18 21.76
CA LEU A 189 -13.38 -6.60 21.50
C LEU A 189 -12.36 -7.42 22.29
N ASP A 190 -12.85 -8.47 22.96
CA ASP A 190 -12.03 -9.39 23.75
C ASP A 190 -11.87 -10.71 23.01
N GLU A 191 -10.69 -11.32 23.14
CA GLU A 191 -10.37 -12.64 22.60
C GLU A 191 -10.61 -12.81 21.08
N GLN A 192 -10.70 -11.69 20.36
CA GLN A 192 -10.83 -11.67 18.91
C GLN A 192 -9.72 -10.79 18.31
N PHE A 193 -8.98 -11.36 17.37
CA PHE A 193 -7.94 -10.61 16.67
C PHE A 193 -8.56 -9.76 15.57
N VAL A 194 -8.41 -8.44 15.64
CA VAL A 194 -8.76 -7.55 14.53
C VAL A 194 -7.51 -7.29 13.70
N LEU A 195 -7.59 -7.57 12.41
CA LEU A 195 -6.46 -7.60 11.49
C LEU A 195 -6.74 -6.73 10.25
N PRO A 196 -5.88 -5.78 9.90
CA PRO A 196 -4.90 -5.13 10.77
C PRO A 196 -5.55 -4.56 12.06
N PRO A 197 -4.77 -4.27 13.12
CA PRO A 197 -5.32 -3.69 14.34
C PRO A 197 -5.96 -2.31 14.06
N LEU A 198 -6.92 -1.88 14.88
CA LEU A 198 -7.75 -0.70 14.58
C LEU A 198 -6.96 0.60 14.37
N HIS A 199 -5.82 0.76 15.05
CA HIS A 199 -4.95 1.94 14.88
C HIS A 199 -4.23 1.98 13.53
N ALA A 200 -4.24 0.87 12.77
CA ALA A 200 -3.83 0.84 11.38
C ALA A 200 -4.82 1.54 10.43
N GLY A 201 -6.08 1.71 10.86
CA GLY A 201 -7.12 2.37 10.07
C GLY A 201 -6.85 3.87 9.90
N TRP A 202 -7.31 4.46 8.80
CA TRP A 202 -7.03 5.86 8.45
C TRP A 202 -7.62 6.90 9.42
N ALA A 203 -8.57 6.50 10.27
CA ALA A 203 -9.03 7.31 11.38
C ALA A 203 -7.88 7.77 12.30
N LEU A 204 -6.89 6.90 12.52
CA LEU A 204 -5.79 7.12 13.45
C LEU A 204 -4.42 7.12 12.74
N ARG A 205 -4.24 6.25 11.75
CA ARG A 205 -2.98 6.12 11.01
C ARG A 205 -2.58 7.43 10.32
N ARG A 206 -1.27 7.68 10.30
CA ARG A 206 -0.64 8.82 9.62
C ARG A 206 0.46 8.33 8.69
N LYS A 207 0.49 8.80 7.44
CA LYS A 207 1.48 8.41 6.44
C LYS A 207 2.89 8.82 6.85
N SER A 208 3.04 9.96 7.50
CA SER A 208 4.29 10.46 8.06
C SER A 208 4.96 9.44 9.00
N ASN A 209 4.18 8.72 9.83
CA ASN A 209 4.71 7.66 10.69
C ASN A 209 5.27 6.49 9.88
N HIS A 210 4.58 6.11 8.81
CA HIS A 210 5.05 5.08 7.88
C HIS A 210 6.38 5.48 7.24
N PHE A 211 6.46 6.70 6.69
CA PHE A 211 7.68 7.15 6.03
C PHE A 211 8.84 7.31 7.01
N ALA A 212 8.61 7.75 8.25
CA ALA A 212 9.63 7.77 9.30
C ALA A 212 10.11 6.36 9.70
N ALA A 213 9.22 5.36 9.71
CA ALA A 213 9.61 3.97 9.89
C ALA A 213 10.43 3.46 8.69
N TYR A 214 10.01 3.81 7.47
CA TYR A 214 10.70 3.43 6.24
C TYR A 214 12.08 4.08 6.12
N ASP A 215 12.28 5.32 6.58
CA ASP A 215 13.61 5.95 6.69
C ASP A 215 14.58 5.08 7.49
N THR A 216 14.13 4.53 8.61
CA THR A 216 14.95 3.65 9.46
C THR A 216 15.29 2.36 8.72
N VAL A 217 14.26 1.69 8.19
CA VAL A 217 14.40 0.41 7.48
C VAL A 217 15.29 0.54 6.24
N ALA A 218 15.08 1.57 5.43
CA ALA A 218 15.86 1.82 4.23
C ALA A 218 17.31 2.19 4.56
N SER A 219 17.56 2.95 5.64
CA SER A 219 18.92 3.27 6.08
C SER A 219 19.68 2.02 6.56
N ASP A 220 19.03 1.16 7.32
CA ASP A 220 19.63 -0.09 7.82
C ASP A 220 19.95 -1.04 6.67
N PHE A 221 19.02 -1.17 5.72
CA PHE A 221 19.18 -1.97 4.52
C PHE A 221 20.26 -1.40 3.57
N ALA A 222 20.35 -0.07 3.46
CA ALA A 222 21.40 0.60 2.68
C ALA A 222 22.79 0.32 3.28
N ARG A 223 22.94 0.29 4.61
CA ARG A 223 24.20 -0.11 5.26
C ARG A 223 24.56 -1.56 4.99
N LEU A 224 23.57 -2.47 4.96
CA LEU A 224 23.80 -3.88 4.62
C LEU A 224 24.30 -4.05 3.18
N THR A 225 23.69 -3.33 2.24
CA THR A 225 23.89 -3.55 0.80
C THR A 225 24.95 -2.63 0.18
N GLY A 226 25.35 -1.57 0.89
CA GLY A 226 26.29 -0.57 0.42
C GLY A 226 25.71 0.39 -0.63
N ILE A 227 24.39 0.42 -0.83
CA ILE A 227 23.74 1.37 -1.74
C ILE A 227 23.52 2.72 -1.05
N ASP A 228 23.34 3.77 -1.83
CA ASP A 228 22.80 5.04 -1.32
C ASP A 228 21.32 4.86 -0.97
N ALA A 229 20.94 5.10 0.29
CA ALA A 229 19.56 4.96 0.77
C ALA A 229 18.57 5.80 -0.05
N TRP A 230 19.00 6.95 -0.59
CA TRP A 230 18.14 7.79 -1.43
C TRP A 230 17.62 7.05 -2.67
N ARG A 231 18.33 6.03 -3.18
CA ARG A 231 17.90 5.26 -4.35
C ARG A 231 16.69 4.36 -4.11
N ILE A 232 16.35 4.11 -2.85
CA ILE A 232 15.17 3.33 -2.45
C ILE A 232 14.21 4.09 -1.54
N ASN A 233 14.55 5.32 -1.18
CA ASN A 233 13.81 6.11 -0.21
C ASN A 233 13.59 7.56 -0.68
N PRO A 234 12.32 7.98 -0.93
CA PRO A 234 11.99 9.37 -1.25
C PRO A 234 12.14 10.27 -0.02
N TYR A 235 12.72 11.46 -0.18
CA TYR A 235 12.67 12.47 0.88
C TYR A 235 11.22 12.86 1.19
N PHE A 236 10.94 13.22 2.42
CA PHE A 236 9.65 13.82 2.78
C PHE A 236 9.78 14.83 3.92
N SER A 237 8.78 15.68 4.04
CA SER A 237 8.56 16.57 5.18
C SER A 237 7.07 16.66 5.50
N VAL A 238 6.75 17.17 6.69
CA VAL A 238 5.37 17.28 7.17
C VAL A 238 5.09 18.73 7.52
N CYS A 239 3.97 19.26 7.03
CA CYS A 239 3.43 20.52 7.49
C CYS A 239 2.12 20.27 8.24
N SER A 240 2.11 20.66 9.52
CA SER A 240 0.93 20.55 10.39
C SER A 240 0.14 21.86 10.41
N SER A 241 -1.10 21.78 10.89
CA SER A 241 -1.98 22.94 11.09
C SER A 241 -2.29 23.70 9.79
N VAL A 242 -2.50 22.96 8.71
CA VAL A 242 -2.88 23.53 7.41
C VAL A 242 -4.40 23.65 7.33
N ASN A 243 -4.88 24.81 6.86
CA ASN A 243 -6.27 24.98 6.45
C ASN A 243 -6.31 25.69 5.11
N PHE A 244 -6.50 24.91 4.05
CA PHE A 244 -6.52 25.43 2.68
C PHE A 244 -7.65 26.43 2.44
N HIS A 245 -8.81 26.32 3.09
CA HIS A 245 -9.90 27.29 2.94
C HIS A 245 -9.55 28.66 3.56
N GLN A 246 -8.89 28.64 4.71
CA GLN A 246 -8.49 29.83 5.45
C GLN A 246 -7.12 30.38 5.03
N ARG A 247 -6.45 29.73 4.06
CA ARG A 247 -5.07 30.04 3.64
C ARG A 247 -4.06 29.97 4.79
N GLN A 248 -4.37 29.18 5.81
CA GLN A 248 -3.50 28.96 6.96
C GLN A 248 -2.46 27.90 6.60
N GLY A 249 -1.20 28.17 6.91
CA GLY A 249 -0.09 27.25 6.66
C GLY A 249 0.52 27.32 5.26
N GLU A 250 0.14 28.30 4.41
CA GLU A 250 0.74 28.48 3.08
C GLU A 250 2.27 28.71 3.16
N GLU A 251 2.75 29.50 4.12
CA GLU A 251 4.19 29.75 4.32
C GLU A 251 4.95 28.48 4.75
N CYS A 252 4.39 27.72 5.70
CA CYS A 252 4.93 26.42 6.12
C CYS A 252 5.00 25.45 4.94
N LEU A 253 3.95 25.39 4.12
CA LEU A 253 3.90 24.53 2.96
C LEU A 253 4.94 24.94 1.90
N ALA A 254 5.04 26.23 1.58
CA ALA A 254 6.02 26.75 0.62
C ALA A 254 7.46 26.49 1.06
N ALA A 255 7.79 26.76 2.33
CA ALA A 255 9.13 26.53 2.88
C ALA A 255 9.51 25.04 2.85
N ASN A 256 8.59 24.14 3.22
CA ASN A 256 8.83 22.70 3.19
C ASN A 256 8.96 22.16 1.75
N VAL A 257 8.17 22.69 0.81
CA VAL A 257 8.30 22.36 -0.62
C VAL A 257 9.68 22.74 -1.14
N ASP A 258 10.13 23.96 -0.87
CA ASP A 258 11.43 24.45 -1.34
C ASP A 258 12.59 23.64 -0.74
N ALA A 259 12.54 23.37 0.58
CA ALA A 259 13.54 22.57 1.25
C ALA A 259 13.67 21.15 0.69
N VAL A 260 12.54 20.48 0.41
CA VAL A 260 12.56 19.14 -0.19
C VAL A 260 13.05 19.21 -1.64
N LEU A 261 12.64 20.21 -2.43
CA LEU A 261 13.12 20.39 -3.81
C LEU A 261 14.63 20.59 -3.87
N GLU A 262 15.23 21.34 -2.94
CA GLU A 262 16.69 21.52 -2.85
C GLU A 262 17.42 20.21 -2.56
N LEU A 263 16.91 19.38 -1.63
CA LEU A 263 17.48 18.05 -1.37
C LEU A 263 17.46 17.16 -2.62
N ILE A 264 16.36 17.20 -3.39
CA ILE A 264 16.24 16.46 -4.65
C ILE A 264 17.21 16.99 -5.70
N ARG A 265 17.32 18.32 -5.85
CA ARG A 265 18.25 18.97 -6.80
C ARG A 265 19.71 18.60 -6.52
N GLU A 266 20.10 18.47 -5.25
CA GLU A 266 21.44 18.02 -4.87
C GLU A 266 21.69 16.57 -5.33
N LYS A 267 20.74 15.66 -5.07
CA LYS A 267 20.85 14.27 -5.53
C LYS A 267 20.82 14.13 -7.04
N TYR A 268 20.01 14.93 -7.72
CA TYR A 268 19.95 14.93 -9.18
C TYR A 268 21.28 15.41 -9.77
N ARG A 269 21.91 16.45 -9.22
CA ARG A 269 23.28 16.84 -9.60
C ARG A 269 24.32 15.77 -9.29
N GLN A 270 24.23 15.12 -8.13
CA GLN A 270 25.15 14.03 -7.74
C GLN A 270 25.14 12.88 -8.74
N TYR A 271 23.98 12.54 -9.28
CA TYR A 271 23.79 11.42 -10.22
C TYR A 271 23.64 11.86 -11.69
N GLU A 272 23.91 13.13 -12.00
CA GLU A 272 23.82 13.68 -13.36
C GLU A 272 22.43 13.45 -14.02
N ILE A 273 21.37 13.62 -13.22
CA ILE A 273 19.97 13.45 -13.62
C ILE A 273 19.45 14.78 -14.18
N GLU A 274 18.96 14.76 -15.42
CA GLU A 274 18.49 15.95 -16.15
C GLU A 274 17.00 16.23 -15.94
N GLU A 275 16.25 15.27 -15.39
CA GLU A 275 14.83 15.37 -15.15
C GLU A 275 14.49 16.47 -14.15
N THR A 276 13.29 17.05 -14.28
CA THR A 276 12.86 18.11 -13.37
C THR A 276 12.47 17.53 -12.00
N PRO A 277 13.08 17.99 -10.89
CA PRO A 277 12.62 17.67 -9.55
C PRO A 277 11.17 18.10 -9.33
N TYR A 278 10.41 17.30 -8.62
CA TYR A 278 9.07 17.66 -8.19
C TYR A 278 8.75 17.03 -6.84
N VAL A 279 7.75 17.59 -6.17
CA VAL A 279 7.19 17.03 -4.94
C VAL A 279 5.71 16.75 -5.12
N VAL A 280 5.21 15.80 -4.35
CA VAL A 280 3.80 15.47 -4.25
C VAL A 280 3.32 15.86 -2.86
N VAL A 281 2.42 16.83 -2.80
CA VAL A 281 1.74 17.23 -1.56
C VAL A 281 0.49 16.38 -1.41
N LYS A 282 0.37 15.64 -0.30
CA LYS A 282 -0.75 14.74 -0.01
C LYS A 282 -1.29 15.00 1.40
N ALA A 283 -2.56 14.70 1.66
CA ALA A 283 -3.04 14.63 3.05
C ALA A 283 -2.32 13.50 3.82
N ASP A 284 -2.01 13.76 5.09
CA ASP A 284 -1.26 12.81 5.93
C ASP A 284 -2.11 11.63 6.42
N ALA A 285 -3.44 11.72 6.34
CA ALA A 285 -4.37 10.66 6.70
C ALA A 285 -5.35 10.44 5.55
N GLY A 286 -5.41 9.22 5.00
CA GLY A 286 -6.38 8.76 4.00
C GLY A 286 -6.49 9.65 2.75
N THR A 287 -6.09 9.16 1.58
CA THR A 287 -6.19 9.98 0.34
C THR A 287 -7.13 9.40 -0.69
N TYR A 288 -7.18 8.08 -0.90
CA TYR A 288 -7.96 7.44 -1.98
C TYR A 288 -7.85 8.19 -3.35
N GLY A 289 -6.66 8.72 -3.67
CA GLY A 289 -6.40 9.56 -4.85
C GLY A 289 -6.89 11.02 -4.78
N MET A 290 -7.61 11.42 -3.73
CA MET A 290 -8.05 12.78 -3.40
C MET A 290 -7.03 13.50 -2.48
N GLY A 291 -7.01 14.83 -2.52
CA GLY A 291 -6.08 15.62 -1.70
C GLY A 291 -4.61 15.49 -2.13
N VAL A 292 -4.34 15.25 -3.41
CA VAL A 292 -2.98 15.11 -3.97
C VAL A 292 -2.70 16.20 -5.01
N MET A 293 -1.55 16.86 -4.93
CA MET A 293 -1.06 17.77 -5.97
C MET A 293 0.44 17.61 -6.23
N THR A 294 0.82 17.74 -7.50
CA THR A 294 2.21 17.74 -7.96
C THR A 294 2.71 19.18 -8.03
N VAL A 295 3.89 19.44 -7.50
CA VAL A 295 4.49 20.78 -7.38
C VAL A 295 5.93 20.73 -7.84
N LYS A 296 6.32 21.65 -8.73
CA LYS A 296 7.71 21.79 -9.23
C LYS A 296 8.40 23.03 -8.69
N ASP A 297 7.63 23.96 -8.11
CA ASP A 297 8.11 25.23 -7.59
C ASP A 297 7.26 25.68 -6.40
N ALA A 298 7.91 26.19 -5.34
CA ALA A 298 7.23 26.60 -4.12
C ALA A 298 6.19 27.72 -4.34
N ALA A 299 6.33 28.56 -5.37
CA ALA A 299 5.32 29.56 -5.70
C ALA A 299 3.98 28.94 -6.10
N GLN A 300 3.96 27.69 -6.58
CA GLN A 300 2.72 26.99 -6.98
C GLN A 300 1.81 26.63 -5.80
N VAL A 301 2.34 26.60 -4.57
CA VAL A 301 1.54 26.36 -3.35
C VAL A 301 1.11 27.64 -2.65
N THR A 302 1.63 28.80 -3.08
CA THR A 302 1.15 30.11 -2.65
C THR A 302 0.01 30.58 -3.54
N GLY A 303 -1.09 31.07 -2.96
CA GLY A 303 -2.20 31.62 -3.76
C GLY A 303 -2.99 30.60 -4.57
N LEU A 304 -3.16 29.37 -4.04
CA LEU A 304 -3.93 28.30 -4.68
C LEU A 304 -5.30 28.78 -5.18
N SER A 305 -5.68 28.41 -6.41
CA SER A 305 -7.00 28.71 -6.95
C SER A 305 -8.13 28.07 -6.13
N ARG A 306 -9.36 28.58 -6.25
CA ARG A 306 -10.53 28.00 -5.58
C ARG A 306 -10.69 26.49 -5.86
N ARG A 307 -10.40 26.06 -7.10
CA ARG A 307 -10.45 24.64 -7.50
C ARG A 307 -9.39 23.80 -6.78
N GLN A 308 -8.16 24.31 -6.68
CA GLN A 308 -7.06 23.62 -5.98
C GLN A 308 -7.32 23.53 -4.48
N ARG A 309 -7.80 24.62 -3.86
CA ARG A 309 -8.18 24.59 -2.43
C ARG A 309 -9.25 23.53 -2.16
N ASN A 310 -10.33 23.52 -2.94
CA ASN A 310 -11.37 22.49 -2.79
C ASN A 310 -10.83 21.06 -2.93
N LYS A 311 -9.87 20.83 -3.84
CA LYS A 311 -9.23 19.52 -4.03
C LYS A 311 -8.37 19.11 -2.82
N MET A 312 -7.68 20.07 -2.19
CA MET A 312 -6.75 19.83 -1.08
C MET A 312 -7.41 19.90 0.31
N SER A 313 -8.61 20.47 0.41
CA SER A 313 -9.32 20.64 1.68
C SER A 313 -10.00 19.37 2.20
N VAL A 314 -10.35 18.43 1.32
CA VAL A 314 -11.25 17.31 1.64
C VAL A 314 -10.63 15.99 1.22
N ILE A 315 -10.66 15.01 2.13
CA ILE A 315 -10.29 13.61 1.89
C ILE A 315 -11.53 12.71 1.78
N LYS A 316 -11.33 11.38 1.75
CA LYS A 316 -12.42 10.37 1.76
C LYS A 316 -13.43 10.69 2.89
N GLU A 317 -14.73 10.50 2.61
CA GLU A 317 -15.85 10.82 3.51
C GLU A 317 -16.05 12.30 3.91
N GLY A 318 -15.40 13.26 3.24
CA GLY A 318 -15.68 14.69 3.48
C GLY A 318 -14.87 15.31 4.64
N LEU A 319 -13.92 14.58 5.21
CA LEU A 319 -13.11 15.05 6.34
C LEU A 319 -12.14 16.16 5.93
N ALA A 320 -11.92 17.12 6.83
CA ALA A 320 -11.02 18.25 6.60
C ALA A 320 -9.55 17.85 6.77
N VAL A 321 -8.70 18.31 5.87
CA VAL A 321 -7.24 18.12 5.97
C VAL A 321 -6.66 19.10 6.98
N SER A 322 -5.96 18.58 7.99
CA SER A 322 -5.26 19.36 9.01
C SER A 322 -3.72 19.19 8.96
N GLN A 323 -3.24 18.15 8.31
CA GLN A 323 -1.82 17.82 8.15
C GLN A 323 -1.56 17.33 6.73
N VAL A 324 -0.44 17.77 6.15
CA VAL A 324 -0.01 17.38 4.82
C VAL A 324 1.42 16.87 4.85
N ILE A 325 1.66 15.88 4.01
CA ILE A 325 2.99 15.38 3.69
C ILE A 325 3.44 15.97 2.35
N ILE A 326 4.69 16.43 2.31
CA ILE A 326 5.38 16.87 1.11
C ILE A 326 6.41 15.79 0.83
N GLN A 327 6.19 14.98 -0.20
CA GLN A 327 7.08 13.88 -0.55
C GLN A 327 7.80 14.18 -1.86
N GLU A 328 9.08 13.81 -1.96
CA GLU A 328 9.78 13.71 -3.23
C GLU A 328 8.97 12.91 -4.26
N GLY A 329 8.81 13.50 -5.43
CA GLY A 329 8.19 12.86 -6.57
C GLY A 329 9.14 11.88 -7.23
N VAL A 330 8.70 10.63 -7.37
CA VAL A 330 9.44 9.60 -8.11
C VAL A 330 8.79 9.45 -9.48
N HIS A 331 9.59 9.62 -10.52
CA HIS A 331 9.15 9.44 -11.91
C HIS A 331 8.77 7.98 -12.18
N SER A 332 7.81 7.74 -13.08
CA SER A 332 7.59 6.41 -13.63
C SER A 332 7.86 6.41 -15.13
N PHE A 333 8.92 5.70 -15.54
CA PHE A 333 9.28 5.56 -16.96
C PHE A 333 8.84 4.23 -17.56
N GLU A 334 8.27 3.34 -16.76
CA GLU A 334 7.72 2.10 -17.26
C GLU A 334 6.51 2.39 -18.17
N ARG A 335 6.49 1.74 -19.32
CA ARG A 335 5.33 1.71 -20.21
C ARG A 335 4.91 0.28 -20.47
N VAL A 336 3.61 0.02 -20.37
CA VAL A 336 3.03 -1.32 -20.46
C VAL A 336 1.81 -1.27 -21.37
N GLY A 337 1.56 -2.35 -22.10
CA GLY A 337 0.48 -2.48 -23.09
C GLY A 337 0.95 -2.36 -24.53
N SER A 338 -0.01 -2.35 -25.45
CA SER A 338 0.22 -2.22 -26.89
C SER A 338 -0.94 -1.47 -27.54
N GLY A 339 -0.67 -0.68 -28.58
CA GLY A 339 -1.70 0.09 -29.27
C GLY A 339 -2.32 1.16 -28.36
N SER A 340 -3.66 1.25 -28.35
CA SER A 340 -4.40 2.23 -27.52
C SER A 340 -4.32 1.98 -26.02
N GLU A 341 -3.95 0.76 -25.62
CA GLU A 341 -3.80 0.34 -24.23
C GLU A 341 -2.37 0.56 -23.70
N GLU A 342 -1.43 1.02 -24.54
CA GLU A 342 -0.09 1.37 -24.08
C GLU A 342 -0.13 2.67 -23.25
N GLY A 343 0.43 2.64 -22.05
CA GLY A 343 0.46 3.80 -21.17
C GLY A 343 1.61 3.78 -20.18
N VAL A 344 1.78 4.89 -19.45
CA VAL A 344 2.68 4.95 -18.30
C VAL A 344 2.16 3.98 -17.24
N ALA A 345 3.05 3.22 -16.65
CA ALA A 345 2.72 2.16 -15.72
C ALA A 345 3.44 2.35 -14.38
N GLU A 346 2.81 1.92 -13.29
CA GLU A 346 3.47 1.76 -11.99
C GLU A 346 3.12 0.38 -11.41
N PRO A 347 4.10 -0.41 -10.93
CA PRO A 347 3.85 -1.72 -10.38
C PRO A 347 3.25 -1.64 -8.97
N VAL A 348 2.28 -2.51 -8.72
CA VAL A 348 1.66 -2.70 -7.40
C VAL A 348 1.96 -4.13 -6.95
N VAL A 349 2.73 -4.26 -5.87
CA VAL A 349 3.18 -5.54 -5.32
C VAL A 349 2.31 -5.93 -4.13
N TYR A 350 1.77 -7.15 -4.16
CA TYR A 350 0.88 -7.68 -3.12
C TYR A 350 1.63 -8.66 -2.23
N MET A 351 1.38 -8.56 -0.93
CA MET A 351 1.95 -9.42 0.10
C MET A 351 0.86 -9.95 1.03
N ILE A 352 1.05 -11.19 1.47
CA ILE A 352 0.33 -11.80 2.59
C ILE A 352 1.40 -12.30 3.56
N ASP A 353 1.25 -11.99 4.85
CA ASP A 353 2.32 -12.16 5.84
C ASP A 353 3.59 -11.42 5.38
N ARG A 354 4.72 -12.12 5.32
CA ARG A 354 6.02 -11.63 4.84
C ARG A 354 6.31 -12.00 3.37
N PHE A 355 5.38 -12.67 2.69
CA PHE A 355 5.60 -13.23 1.36
C PHE A 355 4.99 -12.33 0.29
N VAL A 356 5.77 -12.08 -0.76
CA VAL A 356 5.25 -11.50 -2.01
C VAL A 356 4.43 -12.57 -2.73
N VAL A 357 3.15 -12.30 -2.95
CA VAL A 357 2.21 -13.26 -3.55
C VAL A 357 1.85 -12.94 -4.99
N GLY A 358 2.28 -11.79 -5.52
CA GLY A 358 2.05 -11.38 -6.90
C GLY A 358 1.94 -9.86 -7.02
N GLY A 359 1.40 -9.39 -8.13
CA GLY A 359 1.12 -7.97 -8.34
C GLY A 359 0.43 -7.70 -9.68
N PHE A 360 0.28 -6.42 -10.00
CA PHE A 360 -0.14 -5.94 -11.31
C PHE A 360 0.45 -4.56 -11.60
N TYR A 361 0.49 -4.16 -12.87
CA TYR A 361 0.69 -2.78 -13.25
C TYR A 361 -0.63 -2.02 -13.24
N ARG A 362 -0.60 -0.82 -12.67
CA ARG A 362 -1.59 0.21 -12.97
C ARG A 362 -1.10 0.99 -14.18
N VAL A 363 -1.86 0.95 -15.27
CA VAL A 363 -1.49 1.55 -16.55
C VAL A 363 -2.43 2.71 -16.87
N HIS A 364 -1.87 3.82 -17.35
CA HIS A 364 -2.64 4.98 -17.77
C HIS A 364 -2.11 5.56 -19.08
N SER A 365 -2.90 5.50 -20.15
CA SER A 365 -2.51 5.97 -21.49
C SER A 365 -2.49 7.50 -21.63
N GLY A 366 -3.35 8.19 -20.90
CA GLY A 366 -3.45 9.66 -20.92
C GLY A 366 -2.69 10.45 -19.84
N ARG A 367 -1.76 9.83 -19.10
CA ARG A 367 -0.99 10.48 -18.01
C ARG A 367 0.50 10.42 -18.29
N GLY A 368 1.23 11.45 -17.87
CA GLY A 368 2.67 11.53 -17.93
C GLY A 368 3.40 10.90 -16.74
N PRO A 369 4.75 10.81 -16.80
CA PRO A 369 5.59 10.17 -15.77
C PRO A 369 5.46 10.75 -14.35
N ASP A 370 5.26 12.06 -14.25
CA ASP A 370 5.19 12.81 -12.98
C ASP A 370 3.76 12.87 -12.40
N GLU A 371 2.78 12.31 -13.12
CA GLU A 371 1.37 12.44 -12.76
C GLU A 371 0.88 11.24 -11.93
N ASN A 372 -0.17 11.46 -11.14
CA ASN A 372 -0.87 10.38 -10.45
C ASN A 372 -1.57 9.48 -11.48
N LEU A 373 -1.17 8.21 -11.56
CA LEU A 373 -1.77 7.23 -12.46
C LEU A 373 -3.05 6.61 -11.86
N ASN A 374 -3.26 6.73 -10.54
CA ASN A 374 -4.52 6.37 -9.88
C ASN A 374 -5.59 7.45 -10.14
N ALA A 375 -6.05 7.51 -11.38
CA ALA A 375 -7.00 8.48 -11.90
C ALA A 375 -7.99 7.83 -12.89
N PRO A 376 -9.16 8.46 -13.16
CA PRO A 376 -10.11 7.94 -14.14
C PRO A 376 -9.47 7.74 -15.51
N GLY A 377 -9.70 6.58 -16.12
CA GLY A 377 -9.06 6.16 -17.38
C GLY A 377 -7.90 5.19 -17.20
N MET A 378 -7.47 4.92 -15.96
CA MET A 378 -6.53 3.83 -15.68
C MET A 378 -7.15 2.45 -15.95
N HIS A 379 -6.31 1.49 -16.28
CA HIS A 379 -6.64 0.08 -16.32
C HIS A 379 -5.52 -0.74 -15.65
N PHE A 380 -5.81 -2.00 -15.32
CA PHE A 380 -4.83 -2.88 -14.68
C PHE A 380 -4.39 -3.94 -15.68
N GLN A 381 -3.07 -4.14 -15.76
CA GLN A 381 -2.49 -5.27 -16.49
C GLN A 381 -1.80 -6.16 -15.46
N PRO A 382 -2.23 -7.43 -15.31
CA PRO A 382 -1.59 -8.34 -14.38
C PRO A 382 -0.08 -8.36 -14.60
N LEU A 383 0.69 -8.50 -13.52
CA LEU A 383 2.09 -8.96 -13.60
C LEU A 383 2.04 -10.47 -13.88
N ALA A 384 1.35 -10.84 -14.96
CA ALA A 384 1.17 -12.21 -15.40
C ALA A 384 2.53 -12.72 -15.87
N PHE A 385 2.94 -13.82 -15.28
CA PHE A 385 4.25 -14.43 -15.43
C PHE A 385 4.73 -14.52 -16.89
N ALA A 386 5.92 -13.97 -17.09
CA ALA A 386 7.04 -14.83 -17.46
C ALA A 386 7.94 -15.23 -16.27
N THR A 387 7.85 -14.59 -15.08
CA THR A 387 8.71 -14.92 -13.90
C THR A 387 8.23 -14.31 -12.56
N SER A 388 8.61 -14.92 -11.42
CA SER A 388 8.15 -14.61 -10.05
C SER A 388 8.99 -13.48 -9.43
N CYS A 389 8.42 -12.69 -8.51
CA CYS A 389 9.19 -11.77 -7.66
C CYS A 389 10.11 -12.47 -6.64
N SER A 390 10.05 -13.80 -6.56
CA SER A 390 10.84 -14.61 -5.61
C SER A 390 11.87 -15.54 -6.27
N LEU A 391 12.01 -15.48 -7.60
CA LEU A 391 12.88 -16.36 -8.38
C LEU A 391 13.82 -15.54 -9.27
N PRO A 392 14.81 -14.83 -8.69
CA PRO A 392 15.85 -14.19 -9.49
C PRO A 392 16.65 -15.25 -10.26
N ASP A 393 17.18 -14.88 -11.42
CA ASP A 393 18.03 -15.70 -12.27
C ASP A 393 19.40 -15.04 -12.47
N HIS A 394 20.40 -15.57 -11.77
CA HIS A 394 21.79 -15.12 -11.84
C HIS A 394 22.45 -15.34 -13.21
N CYS A 395 21.87 -16.18 -14.08
CA CYS A 395 22.37 -16.44 -15.43
C CYS A 395 21.84 -15.44 -16.46
N GLN A 396 20.87 -14.59 -16.09
CA GLN A 396 20.30 -13.56 -16.96
C GLN A 396 20.87 -12.17 -16.63
N ASN A 397 20.61 -11.20 -17.51
CA ASN A 397 20.93 -9.80 -17.27
C ASN A 397 20.27 -9.32 -15.96
N PRO A 398 20.92 -8.48 -15.12
CA PRO A 398 20.29 -7.85 -13.96
C PRO A 398 18.92 -7.20 -14.19
N ASP A 399 18.65 -6.61 -15.36
CA ASP A 399 17.32 -6.04 -15.72
C ASP A 399 16.39 -7.06 -16.41
N ALA A 400 16.77 -8.34 -16.46
CA ALA A 400 15.86 -9.37 -16.93
C ALA A 400 14.62 -9.42 -16.04
N ALA A 401 13.46 -9.74 -16.62
CA ALA A 401 12.18 -9.82 -15.92
C ALA A 401 12.24 -10.46 -14.51
N PRO A 402 12.83 -11.67 -14.29
CA PRO A 402 12.92 -12.26 -12.95
C PRO A 402 13.67 -11.39 -11.94
N ASN A 403 14.75 -10.76 -12.37
CA ASN A 403 15.65 -10.00 -11.52
C ASN A 403 15.05 -8.64 -11.15
N ARG A 404 14.43 -7.96 -12.11
CA ARG A 404 13.66 -6.74 -11.85
C ARG A 404 12.49 -6.97 -10.91
N PHE A 405 11.74 -8.06 -11.10
CA PHE A 405 10.65 -8.42 -10.19
C PHE A 405 11.15 -8.82 -8.80
N TYR A 406 12.33 -9.43 -8.70
CA TYR A 406 12.99 -9.63 -7.41
C TYR A 406 13.30 -8.30 -6.73
N ALA A 407 13.84 -7.32 -7.45
CA ALA A 407 14.09 -5.99 -6.90
C ALA A 407 12.80 -5.29 -6.43
N TYR A 408 11.71 -5.41 -7.19
CA TYR A 408 10.39 -4.92 -6.76
C TYR A 408 9.93 -5.62 -5.48
N GLY A 409 10.10 -6.93 -5.39
CA GLY A 409 9.81 -7.72 -4.20
C GLY A 409 10.66 -7.35 -2.98
N VAL A 410 11.94 -7.02 -3.17
CA VAL A 410 12.81 -6.51 -2.10
C VAL A 410 12.28 -5.17 -1.56
N VAL A 411 12.07 -4.18 -2.43
CA VAL A 411 11.61 -2.84 -2.01
C VAL A 411 10.20 -2.89 -1.39
N ALA A 412 9.29 -3.71 -1.94
CA ALA A 412 7.98 -3.93 -1.35
C ALA A 412 8.06 -4.54 0.06
N ARG A 413 8.94 -5.51 0.29
CA ARG A 413 9.16 -6.11 1.62
C ARG A 413 9.78 -5.12 2.61
N LEU A 414 10.63 -4.19 2.16
CA LEU A 414 11.11 -3.09 3.02
C LEU A 414 9.94 -2.20 3.46
N ALA A 415 9.01 -1.87 2.57
CA ALA A 415 7.82 -1.09 2.91
C ALA A 415 6.88 -1.87 3.86
N GLN A 416 6.70 -3.18 3.64
CA GLN A 416 5.94 -4.05 4.55
C GLN A 416 6.57 -4.11 5.95
N LEU A 417 7.91 -4.18 6.02
CA LEU A 417 8.64 -4.18 7.28
C LEU A 417 8.48 -2.85 8.00
N ALA A 418 8.58 -1.73 7.28
CA ALA A 418 8.32 -0.41 7.82
C ALA A 418 6.88 -0.27 8.34
N ALA A 419 5.89 -0.88 7.69
CA ALA A 419 4.52 -0.92 8.20
C ALA A 419 4.41 -1.73 9.51
N SER A 420 5.18 -2.81 9.65
CA SER A 420 5.25 -3.59 10.91
C SER A 420 5.78 -2.72 12.05
N VAL A 421 6.92 -2.05 11.81
CA VAL A 421 7.56 -1.13 12.75
C VAL A 421 6.64 0.05 13.09
N GLU A 422 5.94 0.60 12.10
CA GLU A 422 4.96 1.67 12.29
C GLU A 422 3.83 1.22 13.23
N LEU A 423 3.24 0.05 12.98
CA LEU A 423 2.12 -0.46 13.78
C LEU A 423 2.55 -0.78 15.22
N GLU A 424 3.77 -1.25 15.43
CA GLU A 424 4.33 -1.48 16.76
C GLU A 424 4.55 -0.15 17.52
N ARG A 425 5.14 0.86 16.85
CA ARG A 425 5.41 2.18 17.44
C ARG A 425 4.14 2.99 17.74
N THR A 426 3.06 2.72 17.01
CA THR A 426 1.77 3.42 17.15
C THR A 426 0.73 2.63 17.94
N ALA A 427 1.10 1.45 18.45
CA ALA A 427 0.22 0.64 19.28
C ALA A 427 -0.22 1.44 20.52
N PRO A 428 -1.52 1.45 20.86
CA PRO A 428 -1.98 2.12 22.06
C PRO A 428 -1.37 1.46 23.31
N VAL A 429 -0.90 2.29 24.24
CA VAL A 429 -0.41 1.81 25.54
C VAL A 429 -1.59 1.20 26.29
N LYS A 430 -1.52 -0.09 26.61
CA LYS A 430 -2.50 -0.71 27.51
C LYS A 430 -2.34 -0.06 28.88
N GLU A 431 -3.33 0.70 29.33
CA GLU A 431 -3.36 1.13 30.73
C GLU A 431 -3.38 -0.14 31.61
N PRO A 432 -2.52 -0.23 32.63
CA PRO A 432 -2.60 -1.33 33.57
C PRO A 432 -3.97 -1.29 34.25
N LEU A 433 -4.67 -2.44 34.25
CA LEU A 433 -5.88 -2.61 35.04
C LEU A 433 -5.57 -2.15 36.47
N PRO A 434 -6.39 -1.26 37.07
CA PRO A 434 -6.22 -0.91 38.48
C PRO A 434 -6.23 -2.21 39.28
N CYS A 435 -5.19 -2.44 40.08
CA CYS A 435 -5.17 -3.57 41.02
C CYS A 435 -6.43 -3.48 41.89
N ALA A 436 -7.29 -4.48 41.80
CA ALA A 436 -8.49 -4.63 42.61
C ALA A 436 -8.15 -5.01 44.05
#